data_AF-A0ABD2QFM3-F1
#
_entry.id   AF-A0ABD2QFM3-F1
#
_cell.length_a   1.000
_cell.length_b   1.000
_cell.length_c   1.000
_cell.angle_alpha   90.00
_cell.angle_beta   90.00
_cell.angle_gamma   90.00
#
_symmetry.space_group_name_H-M   'P 1'
#
loop_
_entity.id
_entity.type
_entity.pdbx_description
1 polymer ?
#
loop_
_entity_poly.entity_id
_entity_poly.type
_entity_poly.pdbx_seq_one_letter_code
_entity_poly.pdbx_strand_id
1 'polypeptide(L)'
;MAKPIANYVISQDKYVDDKIYRVRKEWVLRFVLDKTLEGKPVRFFTNYVLQLDGKFERFHFSELHLSRSKQGHHFELENLHVSGAFQFFFTIDGSDSSAFETQSVSGGGYFIVDPRFNDANRKQISNRQYWSLDGIVLQTYLAKNLGHFEEWSSRLEAALALNYNMIHFTPLQELGYSRSAYSLRDHLRVNPEFSSSTQNPIDWNAIKKFVESLEHDHGVLSMTDLVFNHASNDAPWLHEHPECGYNVVNSPHLAGAYVLDRIVRMMSIKAAKNQLECHGIHAEFRHSSMDPIRDYLFRELDRARIYEFYISNVDSVVKQFGDWLKAGRPDLQQFTCGNCLPDKYCNDHDIGDVIPHHLWLRCNSPKRFSGTVDFKLATLHCLRQTDPSSYDSALSSLKSILLRLNHEKAFEVQQHIQAAVNNKLYQVDLKQLQNQLLSCARCKDRFERDGKVPLLLSCGCDRWFCDNCLISDNGVSGAFNL
;
A
#
# COMPACT_ATOMS: atom_id res chain seq x y z
N MET A 1 39.36 23.82 11.61
CA MET A 1 39.55 22.92 10.44
C MET A 1 38.58 23.34 9.35
N ALA A 2 38.96 23.23 8.08
CA ALA A 2 38.03 23.50 6.97
C ALA A 2 36.88 22.47 6.97
N LYS A 3 35.65 22.91 6.70
CA LYS A 3 34.49 22.02 6.59
C LYS A 3 34.60 21.17 5.31
N PRO A 4 34.27 19.87 5.33
CA PRO A 4 34.20 19.06 4.11
C PRO A 4 33.14 19.62 3.15
N ILE A 5 33.42 19.59 1.85
CA ILE A 5 32.54 20.13 0.81
C ILE A 5 32.07 18.97 -0.08
N ALA A 6 30.75 18.80 -0.21
CA ALA A 6 30.13 17.91 -1.18
C ALA A 6 29.67 18.73 -2.38
N ASN A 7 30.30 18.52 -3.54
CA ASN A 7 29.89 19.14 -4.78
C ASN A 7 28.94 18.21 -5.53
N TYR A 8 27.81 18.77 -5.95
CA TYR A 8 26.84 18.12 -6.78
C TYR A 8 26.60 18.95 -8.04
N VAL A 9 26.76 18.33 -9.20
CA VAL A 9 26.65 19.01 -10.50
C VAL A 9 25.21 18.96 -10.99
N ILE A 10 24.63 20.12 -11.29
CA ILE A 10 23.29 20.26 -11.88
C ILE A 10 23.37 20.56 -13.38
N SER A 11 22.46 19.98 -14.15
CA SER A 11 22.36 20.10 -15.61
C SER A 11 20.92 20.40 -16.03
N GLN A 12 20.73 21.16 -17.10
CA GLN A 12 19.40 21.43 -17.66
C GLN A 12 18.67 20.13 -18.04
N ASP A 13 17.36 20.12 -17.79
CA ASP A 13 16.40 19.06 -18.11
C ASP A 13 16.75 17.71 -17.48
N LYS A 14 17.56 17.74 -16.41
CA LYS A 14 17.89 16.56 -15.61
C LYS A 14 17.25 16.65 -14.24
N TYR A 15 16.27 15.77 -14.04
CA TYR A 15 15.76 15.46 -12.72
C TYR A 15 16.42 14.16 -12.25
N VAL A 16 17.18 14.24 -11.15
CA VAL A 16 18.02 13.12 -10.72
C VAL A 16 17.32 12.34 -9.61
N ASP A 17 16.38 11.49 -10.05
CA ASP A 17 15.60 10.57 -9.20
C ASP A 17 16.37 9.31 -8.80
N ASP A 18 17.38 8.93 -9.60
CA ASP A 18 18.12 7.67 -9.46
C ASP A 18 19.36 7.77 -8.56
N LYS A 19 19.70 8.97 -8.09
CA LYS A 19 20.86 9.19 -7.22
C LYS A 19 20.45 9.79 -5.88
N ILE A 20 21.02 9.22 -4.83
CA ILE A 20 20.83 9.69 -3.45
C ILE A 20 22.07 10.49 -3.04
N TYR A 21 21.95 11.81 -2.97
CA TYR A 21 23.01 12.65 -2.41
C TYR A 21 22.92 12.62 -0.89
N ARG A 22 23.90 12.01 -0.22
CA ARG A 22 23.97 11.97 1.25
C ARG A 22 25.07 12.89 1.74
N VAL A 23 24.74 13.75 2.70
CA VAL A 23 25.68 14.68 3.34
C VAL A 23 25.53 14.62 4.85
N ARG A 24 26.61 14.98 5.56
CA ARG A 24 26.60 15.07 7.03
C ARG A 24 26.37 16.53 7.45
N LYS A 25 25.88 16.73 8.68
CA LYS A 25 25.54 18.07 9.22
C LYS A 25 26.69 19.08 9.15
N GLU A 26 27.93 18.60 9.30
CA GLU A 26 29.16 19.38 9.29
C GLU A 26 29.70 19.69 7.89
N TRP A 27 29.07 19.16 6.85
CA TRP A 27 29.47 19.38 5.47
C TRP A 27 28.83 20.64 4.90
N VAL A 28 29.45 21.15 3.86
CA VAL A 28 28.89 22.18 2.99
C VAL A 28 28.42 21.49 1.72
N LEU A 29 27.14 21.63 1.38
CA LEU A 29 26.57 21.08 0.15
C LEU A 29 26.55 22.16 -0.93
N ARG A 30 27.22 21.91 -2.05
CA ARG A 30 27.29 22.81 -3.20
C ARG A 30 26.62 22.23 -4.42
N PHE A 31 25.72 23.00 -5.03
CA PHE A 31 25.12 22.73 -6.32
C PHE A 31 25.86 23.51 -7.39
N VAL A 32 26.73 22.84 -8.13
CA VAL A 32 27.61 23.41 -9.14
C VAL A 32 26.93 23.35 -10.51
N LEU A 33 26.89 24.49 -11.20
CA LEU A 33 26.28 24.57 -12.54
C LEU A 33 27.22 23.91 -13.56
N ASP A 34 26.69 23.03 -14.40
CA ASP A 34 27.44 22.49 -15.53
C ASP A 34 27.40 23.43 -16.76
N LYS A 35 28.04 22.98 -17.85
CA LYS A 35 28.12 23.73 -19.11
C LYS A 35 26.76 24.03 -19.74
N THR A 36 25.73 23.23 -19.46
CA THR A 36 24.39 23.43 -20.03
C THR A 36 23.67 24.61 -19.38
N LEU A 37 24.09 25.02 -18.19
CA LEU A 37 23.50 26.11 -17.41
C LEU A 37 24.35 27.39 -17.44
N GLU A 38 25.51 27.36 -18.11
CA GLU A 38 26.40 28.50 -18.22
C GLU A 38 25.72 29.67 -18.97
N GLY A 39 25.78 30.87 -18.39
CA GLY A 39 25.14 32.07 -18.93
C GLY A 39 23.62 32.15 -18.78
N LYS A 40 22.96 31.14 -18.17
CA LYS A 40 21.50 31.14 -17.96
C LYS A 40 21.11 31.77 -16.62
N PRO A 41 19.94 32.42 -16.53
CA PRO A 41 19.45 33.00 -15.28
C PRO A 41 18.85 31.92 -14.37
N VAL A 42 19.71 31.09 -13.78
CA VAL A 42 19.29 29.97 -12.92
C VAL A 42 18.77 30.50 -11.58
N ARG A 43 17.52 30.17 -11.23
CA ARG A 43 16.95 30.34 -9.88
C ARG A 43 16.83 28.98 -9.21
N PHE A 44 17.34 28.85 -7.98
CA PHE A 44 17.44 27.56 -7.29
C PHE A 44 16.57 27.55 -6.04
N PHE A 45 15.82 26.48 -5.85
CA PHE A 45 14.84 26.34 -4.78
C PHE A 45 15.07 25.04 -4.02
N THR A 46 14.93 25.08 -2.70
CA THR A 46 15.01 23.88 -1.85
C THR A 46 14.01 23.95 -0.70
N ASN A 47 13.47 22.81 -0.28
CA ASN A 47 12.65 22.69 0.93
C ASN A 47 13.48 22.45 2.20
N TYR A 48 14.80 22.65 2.13
CA TYR A 48 15.64 22.62 3.32
C TYR A 48 15.29 23.75 4.28
N VAL A 49 15.26 23.45 5.58
CA VAL A 49 14.99 24.44 6.62
C VAL A 49 16.22 25.35 6.78
N LEU A 50 16.11 26.61 6.34
CA LEU A 50 17.23 27.55 6.39
C LEU A 50 17.37 28.25 7.76
N GLN A 51 16.25 28.45 8.46
CA GLN A 51 16.20 29.11 9.77
C GLN A 51 16.36 28.07 10.89
N LEU A 52 17.16 28.37 11.91
CA LEU A 52 17.46 27.44 13.02
C LEU A 52 16.20 26.99 13.81
N ASP A 53 15.18 27.84 13.87
CA ASP A 53 13.88 27.61 14.50
C ASP A 53 12.76 27.26 13.51
N GLY A 54 13.10 27.13 12.22
CA GLY A 54 12.17 26.80 11.17
C GLY A 54 11.60 25.38 11.31
N LYS A 55 10.36 25.20 10.84
CA LYS A 55 9.75 23.88 10.71
C LYS A 55 9.90 23.38 9.29
N PHE A 56 10.15 22.08 9.14
CA PHE A 56 10.19 21.45 7.84
C PHE A 56 8.79 21.32 7.25
N GLU A 57 8.61 21.81 6.03
CA GLU A 57 7.39 21.69 5.24
C GLU A 57 7.73 21.10 3.86
N ARG A 58 7.17 19.93 3.54
CA ARG A 58 7.56 19.14 2.34
C ARG A 58 7.44 19.92 1.04
N PHE A 59 6.40 20.73 0.90
CA PHE A 59 6.03 21.42 -0.34
C PHE A 59 6.34 22.93 -0.32
N HIS A 60 7.01 23.41 0.72
CA HIS A 60 7.46 24.79 0.80
C HIS A 60 8.92 24.89 0.39
N PHE A 61 9.23 25.73 -0.61
CA PHE A 61 10.57 25.88 -1.13
C PHE A 61 11.07 27.30 -0.96
N SER A 62 12.29 27.43 -0.42
CA SER A 62 13.01 28.69 -0.30
C SER A 62 14.02 28.84 -1.43
N GLU A 63 14.13 30.05 -1.97
CA GLU A 63 15.12 30.38 -3.00
C GLU A 63 16.51 30.56 -2.38
N LEU A 64 17.53 29.95 -2.99
CA LEU A 64 18.93 30.18 -2.65
C LEU A 64 19.57 31.18 -3.61
N HIS A 65 20.43 32.03 -3.06
CA HIS A 65 21.20 32.97 -3.85
C HIS A 65 22.42 32.31 -4.49
N LEU A 66 22.72 32.71 -5.72
CA LEU A 66 23.88 32.22 -6.46
C LEU A 66 25.17 32.79 -5.86
N SER A 67 26.05 31.90 -5.40
CA SER A 67 27.40 32.23 -4.94
C SER A 67 28.38 32.29 -6.11
N ARG A 68 29.06 33.43 -6.26
CA ARG A 68 30.08 33.65 -7.30
C ARG A 68 31.48 33.50 -6.70
N SER A 69 32.23 32.48 -7.14
CA SER A 69 33.60 32.22 -6.67
C SER A 69 34.58 32.07 -7.83
N LYS A 70 35.89 32.21 -7.55
CA LYS A 70 36.96 31.92 -8.53
C LYS A 70 36.94 30.47 -9.04
N GLN A 71 36.27 29.57 -8.33
CA GLN A 71 36.14 28.15 -8.65
C GLN A 71 34.85 27.82 -9.42
N GLY A 72 34.05 28.83 -9.77
CA GLY A 72 32.79 28.69 -10.50
C GLY A 72 31.56 29.19 -9.72
N HIS A 73 30.44 29.27 -10.44
CA HIS A 73 29.12 29.60 -9.92
C HIS A 73 28.47 28.38 -9.27
N HIS A 74 27.93 28.54 -8.07
CA HIS A 74 27.23 27.47 -7.35
C HIS A 74 26.18 28.01 -6.38
N PHE A 75 25.23 27.17 -5.99
CA PHE A 75 24.38 27.39 -4.82
C PHE A 75 24.90 26.59 -3.64
N GLU A 76 24.76 27.10 -2.43
CA GLU A 76 25.38 26.49 -1.26
C GLU A 76 24.41 26.40 -0.09
N LEU A 77 24.44 25.26 0.60
CA LEU A 77 23.85 25.07 1.92
C LEU A 77 24.97 24.80 2.93
N GLU A 78 25.05 25.67 3.93
CA GLU A 78 25.95 25.53 5.07
C GLU A 78 25.17 25.32 6.36
N ASN A 79 25.86 24.85 7.42
CA ASN A 79 25.30 24.71 8.76
C ASN A 79 24.01 23.86 8.77
N LEU A 80 24.11 22.67 8.17
CA LEU A 80 23.00 21.74 8.04
C LEU A 80 22.56 21.24 9.43
N HIS A 81 21.60 21.90 10.05
CA HIS A 81 21.17 21.68 11.43
C HIS A 81 20.04 20.66 11.55
N VAL A 82 19.19 20.53 10.53
CA VAL A 82 18.12 19.51 10.45
C VAL A 82 18.59 18.31 9.63
N SER A 83 18.39 17.11 10.17
CA SER A 83 18.56 15.84 9.44
C SER A 83 17.23 15.41 8.83
N GLY A 84 17.28 14.79 7.66
CA GLY A 84 16.07 14.40 6.94
C GLY A 84 16.31 14.23 5.45
N ALA A 85 15.22 14.03 4.71
CA ALA A 85 15.20 13.95 3.26
C ALA A 85 14.58 15.21 2.67
N PHE A 86 15.33 15.87 1.80
CA PHE A 86 15.05 17.18 1.22
C PHE A 86 15.09 17.10 -0.31
N GLN A 87 14.49 18.10 -0.93
CA GLN A 87 14.33 18.22 -2.36
C GLN A 87 14.82 19.60 -2.80
N PHE A 88 15.31 19.67 -4.02
CA PHE A 88 15.61 20.92 -4.70
C PHE A 88 15.17 20.84 -6.16
N PHE A 89 14.93 22.00 -6.75
CA PHE A 89 14.74 22.17 -8.17
C PHE A 89 15.27 23.55 -8.59
N PHE A 90 15.34 23.79 -9.89
CA PHE A 90 15.70 25.10 -10.41
C PHE A 90 14.93 25.44 -11.69
N THR A 91 14.87 26.72 -12.00
CA THR A 91 14.25 27.27 -13.22
C THR A 91 15.26 28.12 -13.99
N ILE A 92 15.10 28.21 -15.31
CA ILE A 92 15.96 29.03 -16.20
C ILE A 92 15.18 30.09 -16.99
N ASP A 93 13.85 30.07 -16.87
CA ASP A 93 12.90 30.95 -17.58
C ASP A 93 12.47 32.15 -16.72
N GLY A 94 12.97 32.24 -15.48
CA GLY A 94 12.61 33.27 -14.50
C GLY A 94 11.43 32.90 -13.60
N SER A 95 10.80 31.73 -13.80
CA SER A 95 9.71 31.25 -12.94
C SER A 95 10.16 31.12 -11.48
N ASP A 96 9.26 31.40 -10.54
CA ASP A 96 9.52 31.32 -9.09
C ASP A 96 9.21 29.92 -8.54
N SER A 97 9.05 29.80 -7.21
CA SER A 97 8.77 28.53 -6.55
C SER A 97 7.44 27.88 -6.99
N SER A 98 6.50 28.65 -7.55
CA SER A 98 5.24 28.11 -8.08
C SER A 98 5.44 27.15 -9.26
N ALA A 99 6.61 27.20 -9.92
CA ALA A 99 6.99 26.28 -10.98
C ALA A 99 6.95 24.79 -10.56
N PHE A 100 7.06 24.52 -9.26
CA PHE A 100 6.94 23.18 -8.71
C PHE A 100 5.53 22.59 -8.92
N GLU A 101 4.49 23.39 -8.71
CA GLU A 101 3.09 22.96 -8.83
C GLU A 101 2.68 22.77 -10.29
N THR A 102 3.18 23.63 -11.18
CA THR A 102 2.94 23.56 -12.63
C THR A 102 3.85 22.57 -13.35
N GLN A 103 4.75 21.89 -12.63
CA GLN A 103 5.76 20.98 -13.16
C GLN A 103 6.65 21.61 -14.25
N SER A 104 6.77 22.93 -14.26
CA SER A 104 7.57 23.70 -15.22
C SER A 104 8.98 23.96 -14.68
N VAL A 105 9.65 22.89 -14.21
CA VAL A 105 11.00 22.95 -13.64
C VAL A 105 12.05 22.61 -14.71
N SER A 106 13.24 23.19 -14.59
CA SER A 106 14.35 22.98 -15.55
C SER A 106 15.35 21.91 -15.09
N GLY A 107 15.07 21.25 -13.97
CA GLY A 107 15.87 20.18 -13.36
C GLY A 107 15.71 20.17 -11.84
N GLY A 108 16.20 19.11 -11.18
CA GLY A 108 16.04 18.95 -9.74
C GLY A 108 16.51 17.59 -9.21
N GLY A 109 16.20 17.32 -7.95
CA GLY A 109 16.52 16.05 -7.30
C GLY A 109 16.38 16.10 -5.78
N TYR A 110 16.94 15.10 -5.12
CA TYR A 110 16.83 14.92 -3.66
C TYR A 110 18.19 14.81 -2.99
N PHE A 111 18.27 15.23 -1.74
CA PHE A 111 19.42 14.98 -0.89
C PHE A 111 18.98 14.64 0.54
N ILE A 112 19.85 13.94 1.25
CA ILE A 112 19.65 13.49 2.62
C ILE A 112 20.74 14.12 3.48
N VAL A 113 20.31 14.72 4.59
CA VAL A 113 21.22 15.11 5.67
C VAL A 113 21.16 14.02 6.73
N ASP A 114 22.25 13.28 6.89
CA ASP A 114 22.33 12.14 7.80
C ASP A 114 22.04 12.57 9.25
N PRO A 115 21.31 11.76 10.04
CA PRO A 115 21.21 11.95 11.48
C PRO A 115 22.57 11.80 12.16
N ARG A 116 22.71 12.42 13.33
CA ARG A 116 23.83 12.20 14.24
C ARG A 116 23.31 11.52 15.49
N PHE A 117 24.04 10.51 15.93
CA PHE A 117 23.85 9.91 17.24
C PHE A 117 24.64 10.70 18.27
N ASN A 118 23.95 11.20 19.30
CA ASN A 118 24.44 12.05 20.38
C ASN A 118 24.93 13.45 19.91
N ASP A 119 24.11 14.48 20.10
CA ASP A 119 24.49 15.87 19.84
C ASP A 119 25.29 16.44 21.03
N ALA A 120 26.21 17.37 20.76
CA ALA A 120 27.24 17.86 21.70
C ALA A 120 26.70 18.54 22.98
N ASN A 121 25.39 18.77 23.05
CA ASN A 121 24.68 19.28 24.23
C ASN A 121 24.31 18.20 25.26
N ARG A 122 24.48 16.92 24.95
CA ARG A 122 24.28 15.82 25.92
C ARG A 122 25.61 15.59 26.64
N LYS A 123 25.64 15.87 27.96
CA LYS A 123 26.80 15.69 28.85
C LYS A 123 27.50 14.38 28.49
N GLN A 124 28.81 14.43 28.23
CA GLN A 124 29.65 13.29 27.86
C GLN A 124 29.27 12.00 28.64
N ILE A 125 28.49 11.14 28.00
CA ILE A 125 27.91 9.95 28.60
C ILE A 125 28.92 8.81 28.41
N SER A 126 29.81 8.62 29.39
CA SER A 126 30.86 7.59 29.40
C SER A 126 31.89 7.69 28.26
N ASN A 127 32.97 6.91 28.32
CA ASN A 127 34.05 6.90 27.31
C ASN A 127 33.62 6.39 25.92
N ARG A 128 32.33 6.10 25.68
CA ARG A 128 31.80 5.65 24.39
C ARG A 128 31.46 6.87 23.51
N GLN A 129 32.32 7.10 22.52
CA GLN A 129 32.34 8.23 21.59
C GLN A 129 31.11 8.32 20.67
N TYR A 130 30.91 9.52 20.13
CA TYR A 130 30.18 9.77 18.89
C TYR A 130 30.51 8.72 17.82
N TRP A 131 29.50 8.01 17.31
CA TRP A 131 29.65 7.11 16.17
C TRP A 131 28.86 7.60 14.96
N SER A 132 29.42 7.37 13.77
CA SER A 132 28.68 7.55 12.51
C SER A 132 27.63 6.46 12.33
N LEU A 133 26.75 6.64 11.35
CA LEU A 133 25.82 5.59 10.93
C LEU A 133 26.54 4.28 10.57
N ASP A 134 27.76 4.35 10.06
CA ASP A 134 28.59 3.17 9.71
C ASP A 134 29.06 2.38 10.94
N GLY A 135 28.97 2.99 12.13
CA GLY A 135 29.37 2.37 13.39
C GLY A 135 28.27 1.59 14.10
N ILE A 136 27.06 1.48 13.53
CA ILE A 136 25.95 0.77 14.18
C ILE A 136 26.25 -0.74 14.24
N VAL A 137 26.18 -1.29 15.45
CA VAL A 137 26.19 -2.72 15.75
C VAL A 137 24.93 -3.02 16.56
N LEU A 138 23.95 -3.63 15.90
CA LEU A 138 22.58 -3.74 16.38
C LEU A 138 22.20 -5.18 16.75
N GLN A 139 21.56 -5.35 17.91
CA GLN A 139 20.96 -6.62 18.32
C GLN A 139 19.44 -6.50 18.32
N THR A 140 18.77 -7.41 17.61
CA THR A 140 17.30 -7.48 17.60
C THR A 140 16.79 -8.40 18.71
N TYR A 141 15.75 -7.95 19.41
CA TYR A 141 14.99 -8.71 20.38
C TYR A 141 13.51 -8.75 20.01
N LEU A 142 12.94 -9.95 20.03
CA LEU A 142 11.50 -10.14 19.99
C LEU A 142 10.93 -9.71 21.35
N ALA A 143 10.35 -8.52 21.43
CA ALA A 143 9.92 -7.91 22.68
C ALA A 143 8.97 -8.80 23.48
N LYS A 144 8.03 -9.48 22.80
CA LYS A 144 7.11 -10.45 23.42
C LYS A 144 7.79 -11.66 24.08
N ASN A 145 9.05 -11.93 23.76
CA ASN A 145 9.85 -13.03 24.32
C ASN A 145 10.85 -12.55 25.39
N LEU A 146 10.90 -11.25 25.72
CA LEU A 146 11.77 -10.72 26.78
C LEU A 146 11.24 -11.02 28.20
N GLY A 147 10.01 -11.53 28.32
CA GLY A 147 9.34 -11.72 29.60
C GLY A 147 8.74 -10.42 30.14
N HIS A 148 8.46 -10.41 31.43
CA HIS A 148 7.96 -9.22 32.12
C HIS A 148 9.02 -8.11 32.13
N PHE A 149 8.56 -6.87 32.13
CA PHE A 149 9.39 -5.68 31.94
C PHE A 149 10.53 -5.58 32.96
N GLU A 150 10.32 -6.04 34.20
CA GLU A 150 11.32 -6.04 35.26
C GLU A 150 12.54 -6.91 34.95
N GLU A 151 12.39 -7.91 34.07
CA GLU A 151 13.48 -8.79 33.66
C GLU A 151 14.31 -8.21 32.50
N TRP A 152 13.79 -7.23 31.75
CA TRP A 152 14.38 -6.80 30.48
C TRP A 152 15.84 -6.40 30.60
N SER A 153 16.20 -5.61 31.61
CA SER A 153 17.58 -5.18 31.86
C SER A 153 18.55 -6.37 31.93
N SER A 154 18.19 -7.41 32.71
CA SER A 154 18.98 -8.63 32.85
C SER A 154 19.08 -9.43 31.55
N ARG A 155 18.01 -9.44 30.74
CA ARG A 155 17.96 -10.13 29.43
C ARG A 155 18.83 -9.45 28.37
N LEU A 156 19.07 -8.14 28.52
CA LEU A 156 19.92 -7.37 27.62
C LEU A 156 21.41 -7.37 28.01
N GLU A 157 21.78 -7.82 29.22
CA GLU A 157 23.16 -7.78 29.73
C GLU A 157 24.19 -8.36 28.75
N ALA A 158 23.87 -9.48 28.10
CA ALA A 158 24.75 -10.10 27.11
C ALA A 158 25.05 -9.17 25.92
N ALA A 159 24.03 -8.48 25.39
CA ALA A 159 24.23 -7.53 24.30
C ALA A 159 25.08 -6.32 24.75
N LEU A 160 24.83 -5.83 25.97
CA LEU A 160 25.59 -4.72 26.55
C LEU A 160 27.07 -5.10 26.75
N ALA A 161 27.33 -6.31 27.25
CA ALA A 161 28.67 -6.85 27.48
C ALA A 161 29.45 -7.10 26.18
N LEU A 162 28.75 -7.46 25.09
CA LEU A 162 29.33 -7.69 23.77
C LEU A 162 29.50 -6.39 22.94
N ASN A 163 29.28 -5.22 23.55
CA ASN A 163 29.44 -3.90 22.93
C ASN A 163 28.50 -3.64 21.74
N TYR A 164 27.31 -4.24 21.72
CA TYR A 164 26.25 -3.73 20.85
C TYR A 164 25.92 -2.30 21.28
N ASN A 165 25.77 -1.41 20.30
CA ASN A 165 25.52 0.01 20.55
C ASN A 165 24.10 0.46 20.16
N MET A 166 23.28 -0.47 19.66
CA MET A 166 21.86 -0.26 19.44
C MET A 166 21.07 -1.54 19.72
N ILE A 167 19.96 -1.41 20.44
CA ILE A 167 18.97 -2.48 20.62
C ILE A 167 17.78 -2.18 19.72
N HIS A 168 17.40 -3.17 18.91
CA HIS A 168 16.17 -3.14 18.13
C HIS A 168 15.11 -4.00 18.82
N PHE A 169 14.00 -3.39 19.17
CA PHE A 169 12.83 -4.10 19.65
C PHE A 169 11.84 -4.29 18.49
N THR A 170 11.34 -5.50 18.30
CA THR A 170 10.08 -5.66 17.56
C THR A 170 8.96 -4.90 18.26
N PRO A 171 7.81 -4.64 17.61
CA PRO A 171 6.79 -3.73 18.14
C PRO A 171 6.44 -3.98 19.62
N LEU A 172 6.40 -2.88 20.38
CA LEU A 172 6.14 -2.85 21.83
C LEU A 172 4.65 -2.66 22.16
N GLN A 173 3.84 -2.46 21.13
CA GLN A 173 2.42 -2.17 21.21
C GLN A 173 1.58 -3.40 21.57
N GLU A 174 0.33 -3.20 21.98
CA GLU A 174 -0.60 -4.28 22.26
C GLU A 174 -0.80 -5.19 21.06
N LEU A 175 -0.63 -6.50 21.30
CA LEU A 175 -0.83 -7.53 20.29
C LEU A 175 -2.29 -7.98 20.24
N GLY A 176 -2.77 -8.33 19.05
CA GLY A 176 -4.09 -8.94 18.89
C GLY A 176 -4.12 -10.44 19.17
N TYR A 177 -5.28 -11.06 18.93
CA TYR A 177 -5.55 -12.46 19.27
C TYR A 177 -4.47 -13.45 18.81
N SER A 178 -3.86 -13.23 17.63
CA SER A 178 -2.82 -14.12 17.09
C SER A 178 -1.52 -14.14 17.91
N ARG A 179 -1.30 -13.10 18.74
CA ARG A 179 -0.04 -12.81 19.44
C ARG A 179 1.18 -12.76 18.52
N SER A 180 0.97 -12.46 17.23
CA SER A 180 2.05 -12.12 16.31
C SER A 180 2.62 -10.75 16.68
N ALA A 181 3.95 -10.60 16.67
CA ALA A 181 4.61 -9.36 17.05
C ALA A 181 4.27 -8.17 16.13
N TYR A 182 3.78 -8.46 14.92
CA TYR A 182 3.40 -7.46 13.92
C TYR A 182 1.88 -7.29 13.78
N SER A 183 1.07 -8.05 14.53
CA SER A 183 -0.39 -7.93 14.50
C SER A 183 -0.87 -7.09 15.68
N LEU A 184 -0.84 -5.77 15.50
CA LEU A 184 -1.08 -4.80 16.57
C LEU A 184 -2.58 -4.52 16.75
N ARG A 185 -3.08 -4.74 17.96
CA ARG A 185 -4.48 -4.47 18.33
C ARG A 185 -4.70 -3.00 18.67
N ASP A 186 -3.75 -2.40 19.39
CA ASP A 186 -3.77 -0.99 19.72
C ASP A 186 -2.35 -0.42 19.57
N HIS A 187 -2.18 0.48 18.61
CA HIS A 187 -0.89 1.10 18.29
C HIS A 187 -0.44 2.11 19.35
N LEU A 188 -1.37 2.61 20.17
CA LEU A 188 -1.13 3.66 21.15
C LEU A 188 -0.90 3.10 22.56
N ARG A 189 -1.11 1.79 22.77
CA ARG A 189 -0.95 1.15 24.08
C ARG A 189 0.26 0.22 24.09
N VAL A 190 1.06 0.28 25.16
CA VAL A 190 2.12 -0.70 25.42
C VAL A 190 1.50 -2.08 25.62
N ASN A 191 2.19 -3.13 25.17
CA ASN A 191 1.74 -4.50 25.35
C ASN A 191 1.50 -4.83 26.84
N PRO A 192 0.26 -5.13 27.25
CA PRO A 192 -0.06 -5.46 28.64
C PRO A 192 0.68 -6.69 29.14
N GLU A 193 1.08 -7.61 28.25
CA GLU A 193 1.84 -8.82 28.63
C GLU A 193 3.21 -8.52 29.25
N PHE A 194 3.74 -7.29 29.06
CA PHE A 194 4.97 -6.85 29.73
C PHE A 194 4.77 -6.60 31.22
N SER A 195 3.53 -6.43 31.68
CA SER A 195 3.24 -6.16 33.10
C SER A 195 3.14 -7.46 33.89
N SER A 196 3.79 -7.51 35.05
CA SER A 196 3.71 -8.62 36.00
C SER A 196 2.36 -8.69 36.75
N SER A 197 1.64 -7.57 36.83
CA SER A 197 0.31 -7.48 37.46
C SER A 197 -0.58 -6.44 36.78
N THR A 198 -1.90 -6.55 36.97
CA THR A 198 -2.89 -5.58 36.43
C THR A 198 -2.97 -4.28 37.23
N GLN A 199 -2.40 -4.23 38.45
CA GLN A 199 -2.47 -3.06 39.33
C GLN A 199 -1.47 -1.97 38.93
N ASN A 200 -0.32 -2.37 38.36
CA ASN A 200 0.74 -1.46 37.91
C ASN A 200 1.11 -1.79 36.46
N PRO A 201 0.25 -1.43 35.48
CA PRO A 201 0.54 -1.68 34.08
C PRO A 201 1.74 -0.85 33.61
N ILE A 202 2.59 -1.46 32.80
CA ILE A 202 3.69 -0.78 32.13
C ILE A 202 3.14 0.14 31.04
N ASP A 203 3.50 1.41 31.09
CA ASP A 203 3.09 2.45 30.15
C ASP A 203 4.30 2.98 29.34
N TRP A 204 4.04 3.90 28.42
CA TRP A 204 5.10 4.52 27.62
C TRP A 204 6.11 5.33 28.46
N ASN A 205 5.72 5.83 29.64
CA ASN A 205 6.66 6.52 30.53
C ASN A 205 7.69 5.55 31.12
N ALA A 206 7.27 4.34 31.49
CA ALA A 206 8.16 3.28 31.94
C ALA A 206 9.11 2.85 30.81
N ILE A 207 8.60 2.62 29.60
CA ILE A 207 9.42 2.30 28.41
C ILE A 207 10.42 3.43 28.13
N LYS A 208 9.97 4.69 28.17
CA LYS A 208 10.82 5.86 27.97
C LYS A 208 11.98 5.90 28.97
N LYS A 209 11.70 5.74 30.26
CA LYS A 209 12.74 5.72 31.31
C LYS A 209 13.76 4.62 31.08
N PHE A 210 13.31 3.44 30.64
CA PHE A 210 14.20 2.32 30.33
C PHE A 210 15.08 2.57 29.10
N VAL A 211 14.52 3.13 28.03
CA VAL A 211 15.31 3.54 26.85
C VAL A 211 16.31 4.65 27.22
N GLU A 212 15.90 5.61 28.04
CA GLU A 212 16.78 6.66 28.57
C GLU A 212 17.90 6.08 29.44
N SER A 213 17.66 5.05 30.24
CA SER A 213 18.72 4.38 31.01
C SER A 213 19.67 3.57 30.12
N LEU A 214 19.19 2.91 29.06
CA LEU A 214 20.08 2.26 28.08
C LEU A 214 21.01 3.28 27.42
N GLU A 215 20.47 4.44 27.05
CA GLU A 215 21.25 5.52 26.46
C GLU A 215 22.24 6.10 27.48
N HIS A 216 21.77 6.45 28.69
CA HIS A 216 22.56 7.17 29.68
C HIS A 216 23.58 6.29 30.42
N ASP A 217 23.24 5.05 30.74
CA ASP A 217 24.09 4.22 31.60
C ASP A 217 25.02 3.31 30.79
N HIS A 218 24.63 3.00 29.54
CA HIS A 218 25.38 2.09 28.67
C HIS A 218 25.83 2.72 27.33
N GLY A 219 25.36 3.92 27.00
CA GLY A 219 25.61 4.55 25.70
C GLY A 219 24.88 3.82 24.56
N VAL A 220 23.82 3.05 24.84
CA VAL A 220 23.16 2.19 23.85
C VAL A 220 21.86 2.82 23.38
N LEU A 221 21.72 3.00 22.07
CA LEU A 221 20.49 3.53 21.48
C LEU A 221 19.42 2.45 21.35
N SER A 222 18.17 2.88 21.18
CA SER A 222 17.05 1.98 20.93
C SER A 222 16.31 2.35 19.65
N MET A 223 15.82 1.34 18.95
CA MET A 223 14.89 1.49 17.83
C MET A 223 13.76 0.47 17.91
N THR A 224 12.64 0.78 17.28
CA THR A 224 11.50 -0.13 17.16
C THR A 224 10.97 -0.15 15.73
N ASP A 225 10.42 -1.28 15.33
CA ASP A 225 9.62 -1.38 14.12
C ASP A 225 8.36 -0.50 14.21
N LEU A 226 7.97 0.09 13.09
CA LEU A 226 6.69 0.76 12.88
C LEU A 226 5.88 -0.04 11.86
N VAL A 227 4.65 -0.42 12.23
CA VAL A 227 3.75 -1.20 11.38
C VAL A 227 2.69 -0.27 10.81
N PHE A 228 2.89 0.20 9.57
CA PHE A 228 1.93 1.08 8.89
C PHE A 228 0.92 0.34 8.00
N ASN A 229 1.30 -0.84 7.52
CA ASN A 229 0.56 -1.49 6.44
C ASN A 229 -0.73 -2.19 6.93
N HIS A 230 -0.78 -2.59 8.20
CA HIS A 230 -1.87 -3.39 8.73
C HIS A 230 -2.03 -3.28 10.24
N ALA A 231 -3.21 -3.70 10.70
CA ALA A 231 -3.56 -3.82 12.11
C ALA A 231 -4.12 -5.22 12.41
N SER A 232 -4.22 -5.57 13.68
CA SER A 232 -4.90 -6.81 14.06
C SER A 232 -6.39 -6.74 13.74
N ASN A 233 -6.95 -7.88 13.36
CA ASN A 233 -8.33 -7.98 12.90
C ASN A 233 -9.37 -7.88 14.04
N ASP A 234 -8.91 -7.84 15.29
CA ASP A 234 -9.67 -7.63 16.52
C ASP A 234 -9.34 -6.28 17.19
N ALA A 235 -8.73 -5.36 16.44
CA ALA A 235 -8.52 -3.98 16.86
C ALA A 235 -9.86 -3.25 17.01
N PRO A 236 -10.20 -2.73 18.21
CA PRO A 236 -11.51 -2.11 18.46
C PRO A 236 -11.83 -0.93 17.52
N TRP A 237 -10.82 -0.11 17.21
CA TRP A 237 -10.98 1.08 16.38
C TRP A 237 -11.40 0.76 14.93
N LEU A 238 -11.15 -0.47 14.42
CA LEU A 238 -11.63 -0.87 13.10
C LEU A 238 -13.15 -1.05 13.03
N HIS A 239 -13.82 -1.25 14.17
CA HIS A 239 -15.28 -1.27 14.23
C HIS A 239 -15.87 0.14 14.19
N GLU A 240 -15.16 1.10 14.78
CA GLU A 240 -15.54 2.51 14.78
C GLU A 240 -15.23 3.18 13.44
N HIS A 241 -14.13 2.75 12.80
CA HIS A 241 -13.61 3.29 11.54
C HIS A 241 -13.40 2.20 10.47
N PRO A 242 -14.47 1.55 9.98
CA PRO A 242 -14.38 0.50 8.96
C PRO A 242 -13.87 1.00 7.60
N GLU A 243 -13.88 2.31 7.36
CA GLU A 243 -13.32 2.98 6.18
C GLU A 243 -11.79 2.92 6.11
N CYS A 244 -11.12 2.66 7.23
CA CYS A 244 -9.66 2.53 7.29
C CYS A 244 -9.13 1.23 6.67
N GLY A 245 -9.98 0.21 6.53
CA GLY A 245 -9.67 -1.02 5.78
C GLY A 245 -10.23 -0.96 4.36
N TYR A 246 -9.81 -1.88 3.49
CA TYR A 246 -10.45 -2.01 2.17
C TYR A 246 -11.79 -2.74 2.34
N ASN A 247 -12.88 -2.17 1.86
CA ASN A 247 -14.21 -2.78 1.97
C ASN A 247 -15.01 -2.58 0.67
N VAL A 248 -16.17 -3.21 0.53
CA VAL A 248 -16.95 -3.10 -0.73
C VAL A 248 -17.53 -1.70 -0.98
N VAL A 249 -17.46 -0.78 -0.01
CA VAL A 249 -17.90 0.61 -0.16
C VAL A 249 -16.76 1.47 -0.71
N ASN A 250 -15.58 1.49 -0.09
CA ASN A 250 -14.43 2.28 -0.55
C ASN A 250 -13.62 1.58 -1.65
N SER A 251 -13.74 0.26 -1.78
CA SER A 251 -12.99 -0.61 -2.69
C SER A 251 -13.93 -1.57 -3.43
N PRO A 252 -14.85 -1.02 -4.25
CA PRO A 252 -15.95 -1.79 -4.86
C PRO A 252 -15.49 -2.92 -5.78
N HIS A 253 -14.27 -2.83 -6.34
CA HIS A 253 -13.65 -3.88 -7.14
C HIS A 253 -13.49 -5.21 -6.38
N LEU A 254 -13.54 -5.19 -5.04
CA LEU A 254 -13.43 -6.36 -4.18
C LEU A 254 -14.75 -7.12 -4.01
N ALA A 255 -15.88 -6.64 -4.56
CA ALA A 255 -17.18 -7.30 -4.39
C ALA A 255 -17.20 -8.76 -4.88
N GLY A 256 -16.60 -9.03 -6.04
CA GLY A 256 -16.47 -10.40 -6.56
C GLY A 256 -15.62 -11.30 -5.67
N ALA A 257 -14.48 -10.78 -5.20
CA ALA A 257 -13.59 -11.48 -4.27
C ALA A 257 -14.26 -11.77 -2.92
N TYR A 258 -15.08 -10.84 -2.43
CA TYR A 258 -15.88 -11.03 -1.21
C TYR A 258 -16.85 -12.19 -1.34
N VAL A 259 -17.59 -12.27 -2.44
CA VAL A 259 -18.54 -13.36 -2.69
C VAL A 259 -17.81 -14.72 -2.77
N LEU A 260 -16.68 -14.78 -3.47
CA LEU A 260 -15.82 -15.96 -3.54
C LEU A 260 -15.38 -16.43 -2.14
N ASP A 261 -14.80 -15.53 -1.33
CA ASP A 261 -14.34 -15.85 0.03
C ASP A 261 -15.48 -16.38 0.90
N ARG A 262 -16.66 -15.74 0.83
CA ARG A 262 -17.85 -16.19 1.57
C ARG A 262 -18.30 -17.59 1.15
N ILE A 263 -18.26 -17.95 -0.14
CA ILE A 263 -18.60 -19.29 -0.62
C ILE A 263 -17.62 -20.33 -0.07
N VAL A 264 -16.32 -20.05 -0.17
CA VAL A 264 -15.25 -20.92 0.33
C VAL A 264 -15.40 -21.14 1.85
N ARG A 265 -15.68 -20.08 2.59
CA ARG A 265 -15.91 -20.16 4.04
C ARG A 265 -17.17 -20.93 4.40
N MET A 266 -18.28 -20.69 3.71
CA MET A 266 -19.54 -21.40 3.96
C MET A 266 -19.39 -22.89 3.66
N MET A 267 -18.71 -23.26 2.58
CA MET A 267 -18.36 -24.65 2.34
C MET A 267 -17.55 -25.23 3.50
N SER A 268 -16.53 -24.52 3.98
CA SER A 268 -15.69 -24.99 5.09
C SER A 268 -16.48 -25.19 6.38
N ILE A 269 -17.42 -24.30 6.72
CA ILE A 269 -18.29 -24.44 7.89
C ILE A 269 -19.23 -25.64 7.73
N LYS A 270 -19.82 -25.83 6.55
CA LYS A 270 -20.69 -26.99 6.26
C LYS A 270 -19.90 -28.30 6.33
N ALA A 271 -18.69 -28.34 5.78
CA ALA A 271 -17.80 -29.50 5.85
C ALA A 271 -17.43 -29.84 7.31
N ALA A 272 -17.04 -28.84 8.11
CA ALA A 272 -16.74 -29.03 9.53
C ALA A 272 -17.92 -29.58 10.36
N LYS A 273 -19.16 -29.36 9.91
CA LYS A 273 -20.38 -29.90 10.49
C LYS A 273 -20.85 -31.22 9.84
N ASN A 274 -20.02 -31.84 8.99
CA ASN A 274 -20.33 -33.03 8.21
C ASN A 274 -21.60 -32.91 7.33
N GLN A 275 -21.98 -31.69 6.93
CA GLN A 275 -23.17 -31.44 6.12
C GLN A 275 -22.93 -31.65 4.61
N LEU A 276 -21.67 -31.89 4.21
CA LEU A 276 -21.26 -32.09 2.82
C LEU A 276 -20.77 -33.51 2.52
N GLU A 277 -21.01 -34.47 3.42
CA GLU A 277 -20.57 -35.86 3.23
C GLU A 277 -21.20 -36.50 1.99
N CYS A 278 -22.47 -36.18 1.70
CA CYS A 278 -23.15 -36.62 0.47
C CYS A 278 -22.51 -36.08 -0.81
N HIS A 279 -21.63 -35.08 -0.70
CA HIS A 279 -20.82 -34.54 -1.78
C HIS A 279 -19.38 -35.05 -1.77
N GLY A 280 -18.99 -35.96 -0.87
CA GLY A 280 -17.61 -36.45 -0.74
C GLY A 280 -16.66 -35.53 0.04
N ILE A 281 -17.20 -34.54 0.75
CA ILE A 281 -16.44 -33.56 1.54
C ILE A 281 -16.70 -33.81 3.03
N HIS A 282 -15.66 -34.21 3.76
CA HIS A 282 -15.71 -34.54 5.19
C HIS A 282 -15.15 -33.41 6.05
N ALA A 283 -15.40 -33.43 7.37
CA ALA A 283 -14.79 -32.48 8.31
C ALA A 283 -13.26 -32.61 8.41
N GLU A 284 -12.74 -33.83 8.33
CA GLU A 284 -11.31 -34.09 8.22
C GLU A 284 -10.91 -34.10 6.75
N PHE A 285 -9.83 -33.39 6.42
CA PHE A 285 -9.32 -33.39 5.06
C PHE A 285 -8.77 -34.76 4.67
N ARG A 286 -9.23 -35.25 3.52
CA ARG A 286 -8.68 -36.42 2.83
C ARG A 286 -8.28 -36.00 1.44
N HIS A 287 -7.16 -36.48 0.94
CA HIS A 287 -6.72 -36.16 -0.41
C HIS A 287 -7.76 -36.58 -1.48
N SER A 288 -8.56 -37.63 -1.19
CA SER A 288 -9.70 -38.04 -2.02
C SER A 288 -10.83 -37.00 -2.09
N SER A 289 -10.87 -36.02 -1.19
CA SER A 289 -11.86 -34.93 -1.18
C SER A 289 -11.47 -33.75 -2.08
N MET A 290 -10.29 -33.77 -2.74
CA MET A 290 -9.84 -32.66 -3.60
C MET A 290 -10.77 -32.39 -4.79
N ASP A 291 -11.12 -33.44 -5.55
CA ASP A 291 -12.04 -33.31 -6.69
C ASP A 291 -13.48 -32.97 -6.23
N PRO A 292 -14.03 -33.64 -5.19
CA PRO A 292 -15.27 -33.23 -4.55
C PRO A 292 -15.34 -31.74 -4.15
N ILE A 293 -14.28 -31.23 -3.53
CA ILE A 293 -14.19 -29.81 -3.12
C ILE A 293 -14.17 -28.91 -4.36
N ARG A 294 -13.38 -29.26 -5.38
CA ARG A 294 -13.30 -28.52 -6.65
C ARG A 294 -14.68 -28.40 -7.29
N ASP A 295 -15.37 -29.52 -7.47
CA ASP A 295 -16.68 -29.59 -8.12
C ASP A 295 -17.75 -28.82 -7.34
N TYR A 296 -17.73 -28.95 -6.01
CA TYR A 296 -18.63 -28.19 -5.15
C TYR A 296 -18.41 -26.68 -5.30
N LEU A 297 -17.15 -26.22 -5.26
CA LEU A 297 -16.82 -24.81 -5.38
C LEU A 297 -17.23 -24.25 -6.74
N PHE A 298 -16.93 -24.95 -7.84
CA PHE A 298 -17.34 -24.49 -9.18
C PHE A 298 -18.85 -24.35 -9.30
N ARG A 299 -19.60 -25.35 -8.81
CA ARG A 299 -21.06 -25.31 -8.85
C ARG A 299 -21.63 -24.12 -8.05
N GLU A 300 -21.08 -23.83 -6.87
CA GLU A 300 -21.56 -22.70 -6.07
C GLU A 300 -21.13 -21.34 -6.65
N LEU A 301 -19.94 -21.26 -7.27
CA LEU A 301 -19.45 -20.04 -7.91
C LEU A 301 -20.18 -19.71 -9.21
N ASP A 302 -20.57 -20.73 -9.98
CA ASP A 302 -21.43 -20.58 -11.15
C ASP A 302 -22.80 -20.00 -10.75
N ARG A 303 -23.43 -20.56 -9.71
CA ARG A 303 -24.69 -20.04 -9.13
C ARG A 303 -24.57 -18.61 -8.62
N ALA A 304 -23.39 -18.24 -8.11
CA ALA A 304 -23.14 -16.89 -7.61
C ALA A 304 -23.01 -15.84 -8.73
N ARG A 305 -22.86 -16.27 -9.99
CA ARG A 305 -22.81 -15.40 -11.18
C ARG A 305 -21.86 -14.20 -10.98
N ILE A 306 -20.64 -14.45 -10.52
CA ILE A 306 -19.68 -13.38 -10.15
C ILE A 306 -19.37 -12.46 -11.34
N TYR A 307 -19.43 -12.97 -12.57
CA TYR A 307 -19.25 -12.18 -13.78
C TYR A 307 -20.24 -11.00 -13.88
N GLU A 308 -21.41 -11.06 -13.23
CA GLU A 308 -22.39 -9.97 -13.23
C GLU A 308 -21.83 -8.69 -12.62
N PHE A 309 -20.85 -8.73 -11.70
CA PHE A 309 -20.17 -7.53 -11.18
C PHE A 309 -19.32 -6.81 -12.23
N TYR A 310 -19.01 -7.50 -13.33
CA TYR A 310 -18.08 -7.05 -14.36
C TYR A 310 -18.73 -6.96 -15.74
N ILE A 311 -20.06 -6.87 -15.85
CA ILE A 311 -20.73 -6.68 -17.14
C ILE A 311 -21.73 -5.54 -17.05
N SER A 312 -22.25 -5.11 -18.19
CA SER A 312 -23.28 -4.09 -18.29
C SER A 312 -24.67 -4.70 -18.47
N ASN A 313 -25.72 -4.01 -18.00
CA ASN A 313 -27.08 -4.33 -18.41
C ASN A 313 -27.30 -3.73 -19.82
N VAL A 314 -27.22 -4.59 -20.84
CA VAL A 314 -27.24 -4.16 -22.25
C VAL A 314 -28.49 -3.34 -22.58
N ASP A 315 -29.68 -3.81 -22.23
CA ASP A 315 -30.93 -3.13 -22.58
C ASP A 315 -31.05 -1.78 -21.85
N SER A 316 -30.59 -1.71 -20.60
CA SER A 316 -30.56 -0.45 -19.84
C SER A 316 -29.60 0.56 -20.47
N VAL A 317 -28.39 0.13 -20.83
CA VAL A 317 -27.38 1.01 -21.44
C VAL A 317 -27.83 1.49 -22.82
N VAL A 318 -28.38 0.60 -23.65
CA VAL A 318 -28.90 0.94 -24.98
C VAL A 318 -30.06 1.93 -24.88
N LYS A 319 -30.97 1.73 -23.92
CA LYS A 319 -32.05 2.68 -23.66
C LYS A 319 -31.51 4.06 -23.27
N GLN A 320 -30.58 4.10 -22.30
CA GLN A 320 -29.95 5.35 -21.85
C GLN A 320 -29.22 6.07 -22.99
N PHE A 321 -28.54 5.32 -23.85
CA PHE A 321 -27.88 5.87 -25.04
C PHE A 321 -28.88 6.44 -26.04
N GLY A 322 -30.01 5.75 -26.28
CA GLY A 322 -31.09 6.25 -27.14
C GLY A 322 -31.73 7.52 -26.61
N ASP A 323 -31.99 7.59 -25.30
CA ASP A 323 -32.50 8.80 -24.64
C ASP A 323 -31.46 9.94 -24.73
N TRP A 324 -30.17 9.62 -24.59
CA TRP A 324 -29.06 10.58 -24.72
C TRP A 324 -28.96 11.16 -26.14
N LEU A 325 -29.09 10.32 -27.18
CA LEU A 325 -29.09 10.76 -28.59
C LEU A 325 -30.29 11.68 -28.91
N LYS A 326 -31.49 11.31 -28.43
CA LYS A 326 -32.73 12.10 -28.63
C LYS A 326 -32.69 13.45 -27.93
N ALA A 327 -31.96 13.56 -26.82
CA ALA A 327 -31.83 14.80 -26.06
C ALA A 327 -31.02 15.90 -26.77
N GLY A 328 -30.50 15.65 -27.98
CA GLY A 328 -29.93 16.66 -28.87
C GLY A 328 -28.86 17.52 -28.19
N ARG A 329 -27.65 16.97 -28.01
CA ARG A 329 -26.54 17.70 -27.39
C ARG A 329 -25.56 18.25 -28.45
N PRO A 330 -25.17 19.53 -28.37
CA PRO A 330 -24.43 20.25 -29.42
C PRO A 330 -22.95 19.87 -29.59
N ASP A 331 -22.35 19.10 -28.66
CA ASP A 331 -20.91 18.80 -28.67
C ASP A 331 -20.43 17.89 -29.81
N LEU A 332 -21.34 17.25 -30.56
CA LEU A 332 -20.97 16.38 -31.68
C LEU A 332 -20.48 17.15 -32.92
N GLN A 333 -20.80 18.45 -33.04
CA GLN A 333 -20.35 19.29 -34.16
C GLN A 333 -18.84 19.60 -34.14
N GLN A 334 -18.14 19.38 -33.03
CA GLN A 334 -16.68 19.52 -32.98
C GLN A 334 -15.93 18.26 -33.44
N PHE A 335 -16.58 17.09 -33.45
CA PHE A 335 -15.95 15.81 -33.84
C PHE A 335 -16.25 15.39 -35.28
N THR A 336 -17.00 16.20 -36.03
CA THR A 336 -17.30 16.00 -37.46
C THR A 336 -16.18 16.44 -38.40
N CYS A 337 -15.09 17.02 -37.88
CA CYS A 337 -13.85 17.19 -38.65
C CYS A 337 -13.05 15.89 -38.54
N GLY A 338 -12.82 15.22 -39.67
CA GLY A 338 -11.98 14.03 -39.73
C GLY A 338 -10.61 14.27 -39.07
N ASN A 339 -10.17 13.30 -38.28
CA ASN A 339 -8.82 13.11 -37.72
C ASN A 339 -8.47 13.51 -36.29
N CYS A 340 -9.39 14.00 -35.44
CA CYS A 340 -9.01 14.28 -34.04
C CYS A 340 -9.90 13.52 -33.04
N LEU A 341 -9.45 12.33 -32.62
CA LEU A 341 -9.67 11.93 -31.23
C LEU A 341 -8.84 12.90 -30.35
N PRO A 342 -9.18 13.12 -29.07
CA PRO A 342 -8.26 13.80 -28.16
C PRO A 342 -6.90 13.09 -28.22
N ASP A 343 -5.78 13.83 -28.27
CA ASP A 343 -4.39 13.31 -28.40
C ASP A 343 -4.04 12.13 -27.48
N LYS A 344 -4.82 11.94 -26.41
CA LYS A 344 -4.77 10.79 -25.51
C LYS A 344 -5.05 9.42 -26.16
N TYR A 345 -5.60 9.36 -27.37
CA TYR A 345 -6.02 8.11 -28.04
C TYR A 345 -5.52 7.96 -29.48
N CYS A 346 -4.63 8.85 -29.94
CA CYS A 346 -4.25 8.96 -31.36
C CYS A 346 -2.99 8.19 -31.77
N ASN A 347 -2.24 7.61 -30.81
CA ASN A 347 -0.92 7.05 -31.08
C ASN A 347 -0.89 5.53 -31.34
N ASP A 348 -2.02 4.83 -31.28
CA ASP A 348 -2.06 3.40 -31.61
C ASP A 348 -2.68 3.18 -32.99
N HIS A 349 -1.88 2.65 -33.92
CA HIS A 349 -2.26 2.37 -35.31
C HIS A 349 -3.30 1.23 -35.49
N ASP A 350 -3.97 0.79 -34.43
CA ASP A 350 -5.03 -0.25 -34.44
C ASP A 350 -6.37 0.27 -33.87
N ILE A 351 -6.86 1.39 -34.42
CA ILE A 351 -8.08 2.09 -33.96
C ILE A 351 -9.36 1.21 -34.04
N GLY A 352 -9.35 0.13 -34.84
CA GLY A 352 -10.46 -0.83 -34.92
C GLY A 352 -10.67 -1.69 -33.66
N ASP A 353 -9.57 -2.06 -32.98
CA ASP A 353 -9.57 -2.98 -31.84
C ASP A 353 -9.37 -2.28 -30.49
N VAL A 354 -8.88 -1.04 -30.49
CA VAL A 354 -8.60 -0.26 -29.27
C VAL A 354 -9.86 0.41 -28.69
N ILE A 355 -10.83 0.80 -29.52
CA ILE A 355 -12.04 1.52 -29.08
C ILE A 355 -13.00 0.68 -28.20
N PRO A 356 -13.26 -0.62 -28.44
CA PRO A 356 -14.20 -1.42 -27.64
C PRO A 356 -13.87 -1.49 -26.15
N HIS A 357 -12.59 -1.54 -25.79
CA HIS A 357 -12.16 -1.60 -24.39
C HIS A 357 -12.22 -0.24 -23.69
N HIS A 358 -12.00 0.86 -24.40
CA HIS A 358 -12.11 2.22 -23.85
C HIS A 358 -13.56 2.72 -23.72
N LEU A 359 -14.49 2.13 -24.46
CA LEU A 359 -15.93 2.33 -24.25
C LEU A 359 -16.36 1.90 -22.85
N TRP A 360 -15.66 0.96 -22.22
CA TRP A 360 -16.00 0.41 -20.93
C TRP A 360 -15.49 1.30 -19.79
N LEU A 361 -16.30 2.28 -19.41
CA LEU A 361 -16.04 3.05 -18.19
C LEU A 361 -16.27 2.11 -17.00
N ARG A 362 -15.15 1.83 -16.31
CA ARG A 362 -14.92 0.86 -15.24
C ARG A 362 -16.13 0.56 -14.34
N CYS A 363 -16.27 -0.71 -13.95
CA CYS A 363 -17.14 -1.17 -12.86
C CYS A 363 -16.61 -0.68 -11.51
N ASN A 364 -16.83 0.60 -11.17
CA ASN A 364 -16.47 1.19 -9.88
C ASN A 364 -17.60 1.08 -8.85
N SER A 365 -18.43 0.04 -8.95
CA SER A 365 -19.59 -0.14 -8.10
C SER A 365 -19.63 -1.58 -7.58
N PRO A 366 -20.06 -1.80 -6.33
CA PRO A 366 -20.22 -3.15 -5.80
C PRO A 366 -21.51 -3.80 -6.31
N LYS A 367 -22.24 -3.17 -7.23
CA LYS A 367 -23.50 -3.66 -7.78
C LYS A 367 -23.27 -4.53 -8.99
N ARG A 368 -24.14 -5.51 -9.18
CA ARG A 368 -24.21 -6.30 -10.42
C ARG A 368 -24.66 -5.41 -11.57
N PHE A 369 -24.21 -5.75 -12.77
CA PHE A 369 -24.44 -5.06 -14.02
C PHE A 369 -23.99 -3.59 -14.02
N SER A 370 -22.91 -3.27 -13.31
CA SER A 370 -22.41 -1.90 -13.16
C SER A 370 -21.56 -1.39 -14.32
N GLY A 371 -21.32 -2.18 -15.36
CA GLY A 371 -20.57 -1.73 -16.52
C GLY A 371 -21.28 -0.55 -17.19
N THR A 372 -20.55 0.54 -17.41
CA THR A 372 -21.05 1.77 -18.05
C THR A 372 -20.32 2.06 -19.34
N VAL A 373 -20.91 2.92 -20.17
CA VAL A 373 -20.36 3.29 -21.48
C VAL A 373 -20.20 4.79 -21.58
N ASP A 374 -19.07 5.26 -22.11
CA ASP A 374 -18.93 6.65 -22.53
C ASP A 374 -19.78 6.89 -23.79
N PHE A 375 -20.90 7.58 -23.65
CA PHE A 375 -21.81 7.84 -24.75
C PHE A 375 -21.20 8.70 -25.86
N LYS A 376 -20.24 9.59 -25.56
CA LYS A 376 -19.56 10.37 -26.60
C LYS A 376 -18.71 9.47 -27.49
N LEU A 377 -17.92 8.58 -26.88
CA LEU A 377 -17.15 7.57 -27.63
C LEU A 377 -18.05 6.58 -28.37
N ALA A 378 -19.16 6.16 -27.75
CA ALA A 378 -20.13 5.26 -28.37
C ALA A 378 -20.74 5.87 -29.63
N THR A 379 -21.07 7.16 -29.60
CA THR A 379 -21.55 7.87 -30.78
C THR A 379 -20.51 7.93 -31.88
N LEU A 380 -19.26 8.27 -31.56
CA LEU A 380 -18.18 8.32 -32.56
C LEU A 380 -17.95 6.98 -33.23
N HIS A 381 -18.06 5.88 -32.49
CA HIS A 381 -17.85 4.54 -33.05
C HIS A 381 -19.09 4.06 -33.84
N CYS A 382 -20.28 4.17 -33.25
CA CYS A 382 -21.50 3.62 -33.83
C CYS A 382 -21.99 4.42 -35.06
N LEU A 383 -21.93 5.76 -35.02
CA LEU A 383 -22.38 6.59 -36.15
C LEU A 383 -21.36 6.69 -37.29
N ARG A 384 -20.09 6.35 -37.07
CA ARG A 384 -19.10 6.23 -38.17
C ARG A 384 -19.31 4.97 -39.02
N GLN A 385 -19.88 3.92 -38.43
CA GLN A 385 -20.08 2.61 -39.09
C GLN A 385 -21.45 2.46 -39.74
N THR A 386 -22.38 3.40 -39.54
CA THR A 386 -23.77 3.31 -39.99
C THR A 386 -24.20 4.59 -40.70
N ASP A 387 -25.24 4.52 -41.53
CA ASP A 387 -25.86 5.71 -42.15
C ASP A 387 -26.24 6.74 -41.06
N PRO A 388 -25.74 8.00 -41.14
CA PRO A 388 -25.96 9.06 -40.14
C PRO A 388 -27.45 9.36 -39.85
N SER A 389 -28.35 8.90 -40.72
CA SER A 389 -29.78 9.16 -40.64
C SER A 389 -30.58 8.21 -39.74
N SER A 390 -30.02 7.08 -39.28
CA SER A 390 -30.76 6.07 -38.51
C SER A 390 -30.22 5.84 -37.10
N TYR A 391 -30.87 6.48 -36.11
CA TYR A 391 -30.64 6.23 -34.67
C TYR A 391 -30.77 4.74 -34.30
N ASP A 392 -31.66 4.00 -34.96
CA ASP A 392 -31.90 2.58 -34.69
C ASP A 392 -30.71 1.70 -35.10
N SER A 393 -29.97 2.09 -36.15
CA SER A 393 -28.74 1.41 -36.57
C SER A 393 -27.62 1.58 -35.53
N ALA A 394 -27.48 2.79 -34.98
CA ALA A 394 -26.51 3.08 -33.93
C ALA A 394 -26.81 2.31 -32.62
N LEU A 395 -28.09 2.22 -32.24
CA LEU A 395 -28.52 1.46 -31.07
C LEU A 395 -28.27 -0.04 -31.24
N SER A 396 -28.53 -0.57 -32.44
CA SER A 396 -28.27 -1.97 -32.77
C SER A 396 -26.78 -2.30 -32.77
N SER A 397 -25.95 -1.40 -33.31
CA SER A 397 -24.50 -1.52 -33.28
C SER A 397 -23.96 -1.54 -31.85
N LEU A 398 -24.37 -0.59 -31.00
CA LEU A 398 -23.98 -0.55 -29.58
C LEU A 398 -24.41 -1.83 -28.84
N LYS A 399 -25.64 -2.31 -29.09
CA LYS A 399 -26.14 -3.56 -28.49
C LYS A 399 -25.25 -4.75 -28.84
N SER A 400 -24.86 -4.90 -30.10
CA SER A 400 -23.99 -5.97 -30.56
C SER A 400 -22.61 -5.92 -29.88
N ILE A 401 -22.01 -4.72 -29.82
CA ILE A 401 -20.73 -4.49 -29.16
C ILE A 401 -20.80 -4.86 -27.66
N LEU A 402 -21.85 -4.43 -26.95
CA LEU A 402 -22.00 -4.72 -25.52
C LEU A 402 -22.24 -6.20 -25.24
N LEU A 403 -22.97 -6.91 -26.10
CA LEU A 403 -23.14 -8.36 -25.99
C LEU A 403 -21.80 -9.09 -26.13
N ARG A 404 -20.99 -8.71 -27.12
CA ARG A 404 -19.65 -9.26 -27.32
C ARG A 404 -18.74 -8.96 -26.13
N LEU A 405 -18.64 -7.71 -25.69
CA LEU A 405 -17.81 -7.32 -24.55
C LEU A 405 -18.24 -8.01 -23.24
N ASN A 406 -19.54 -8.14 -23.00
CA ASN A 406 -20.06 -8.87 -21.84
C ASN A 406 -19.68 -10.36 -21.91
N HIS A 407 -19.71 -10.98 -23.10
CA HIS A 407 -19.30 -12.37 -23.30
C HIS A 407 -17.80 -12.57 -23.03
N GLU A 408 -16.95 -11.71 -23.62
CA GLU A 408 -15.50 -11.72 -23.41
C GLU A 408 -15.16 -11.55 -21.93
N LYS A 409 -15.81 -10.60 -21.24
CA LYS A 409 -15.56 -10.36 -19.82
C LYS A 409 -16.06 -11.50 -18.93
N ALA A 410 -17.20 -12.11 -19.25
CA ALA A 410 -17.69 -13.29 -18.54
C ALA A 410 -16.72 -14.47 -18.68
N PHE A 411 -16.17 -14.68 -19.88
CA PHE A 411 -15.16 -15.70 -20.13
C PHE A 411 -13.87 -15.43 -19.33
N GLU A 412 -13.38 -14.20 -19.32
CA GLU A 412 -12.22 -13.79 -18.51
C GLU A 412 -12.45 -14.04 -17.01
N VAL A 413 -13.62 -13.65 -16.48
CA VAL A 413 -13.95 -13.89 -15.06
C VAL A 413 -13.99 -15.40 -14.76
N GLN A 414 -14.45 -16.22 -15.69
CA GLN A 414 -14.45 -17.67 -15.51
C GLN A 414 -13.02 -18.26 -15.44
N GLN A 415 -12.08 -17.73 -16.21
CA GLN A 415 -10.65 -18.08 -16.11
C GLN A 415 -10.08 -17.69 -14.75
N HIS A 416 -10.41 -16.49 -14.24
CA HIS A 416 -10.00 -16.05 -12.91
C HIS A 416 -10.58 -16.93 -11.79
N ILE A 417 -11.85 -17.34 -11.91
CA ILE A 417 -12.48 -18.28 -10.97
C ILE A 417 -11.75 -19.63 -10.96
N GLN A 418 -11.42 -20.16 -12.14
CA GLN A 418 -10.66 -21.41 -12.28
C GLN A 418 -9.29 -21.31 -11.58
N ALA A 419 -8.56 -20.22 -11.81
CA ALA A 419 -7.29 -19.96 -11.14
C ALA A 419 -7.45 -19.84 -9.62
N ALA A 420 -8.46 -19.12 -9.15
CA ALA A 420 -8.72 -18.93 -7.72
C ALA A 420 -9.03 -20.24 -6.99
N VAL A 421 -9.88 -21.10 -7.56
CA VAL A 421 -10.20 -22.42 -7.00
C VAL A 421 -8.96 -23.31 -6.96
N ASN A 422 -8.19 -23.36 -8.06
CA ASN A 422 -6.96 -24.16 -8.12
C ASN A 422 -5.91 -23.69 -7.10
N ASN A 423 -5.69 -22.38 -7.00
CA ASN A 423 -4.79 -21.80 -6.01
C ASN A 423 -5.22 -22.13 -4.59
N LYS A 424 -6.54 -22.09 -4.31
CA LYS A 424 -7.03 -22.44 -2.98
C LYS A 424 -6.80 -23.91 -2.67
N LEU A 425 -7.06 -24.81 -3.60
CA LEU A 425 -6.80 -26.25 -3.42
C LEU A 425 -5.31 -26.54 -3.22
N TYR A 426 -4.42 -25.87 -3.97
CA TYR A 426 -2.97 -26.01 -3.79
C TYR A 426 -2.53 -25.59 -2.37
N GLN A 427 -3.08 -24.51 -1.83
CA GLN A 427 -2.81 -24.09 -0.45
C GLN A 427 -3.25 -25.12 0.59
N VAL A 428 -4.34 -25.85 0.34
CA VAL A 428 -4.78 -26.94 1.24
C VAL A 428 -3.77 -28.05 1.26
N ASP A 429 -3.39 -28.52 0.08
CA ASP A 429 -2.48 -29.63 -0.06
C ASP A 429 -1.12 -29.31 0.58
N LEU A 430 -0.59 -28.12 0.32
CA LEU A 430 0.67 -27.66 0.91
C LEU A 430 0.62 -27.58 2.44
N LYS A 431 -0.50 -27.10 3.01
CA LYS A 431 -0.68 -27.07 4.47
C LYS A 431 -0.79 -28.46 5.08
N GLN A 432 -1.41 -29.40 4.38
CA GLN A 432 -1.53 -30.76 4.85
C GLN A 432 -0.19 -31.50 4.81
N LEU A 433 0.61 -31.27 3.76
CA LEU A 433 2.00 -31.72 3.70
C LEU A 433 2.82 -31.14 4.86
N GLN A 434 2.68 -29.84 5.15
CA GLN A 434 3.34 -29.23 6.31
C GLN A 434 2.87 -29.85 7.64
N ASN A 435 1.56 -30.09 7.81
CA ASN A 435 1.03 -30.74 9.01
C ASN A 435 1.55 -32.17 9.17
N GLN A 436 1.66 -32.94 8.08
CA GLN A 436 2.25 -34.27 8.10
C GLN A 436 3.73 -34.21 8.52
N LEU A 437 4.50 -33.27 7.98
CA LEU A 437 5.90 -33.05 8.36
C LEU A 437 6.06 -32.60 9.83
N LEU A 438 5.17 -31.73 10.31
CA LEU A 438 5.19 -31.19 11.69
C LEU A 438 4.59 -32.14 12.73
N SER A 439 3.71 -33.05 12.31
CA SER A 439 3.20 -34.15 13.15
C SER A 439 4.31 -35.15 13.55
N CYS A 440 5.47 -35.07 12.89
CA CYS A 440 6.70 -35.75 13.31
C CYS A 440 7.36 -35.11 14.55
N ALA A 441 6.91 -33.95 15.05
CA ALA A 441 7.54 -33.37 16.25
C ALA A 441 6.67 -32.56 17.23
N ARG A 442 5.63 -31.80 16.85
CA ARG A 442 5.11 -30.77 17.81
C ARG A 442 3.69 -30.20 17.64
N CYS A 443 2.84 -30.79 16.80
CA CYS A 443 1.52 -30.18 16.53
C CYS A 443 0.38 -30.58 17.48
N LYS A 444 0.48 -31.59 18.35
CA LYS A 444 -0.67 -32.05 19.17
C LYS A 444 -1.25 -30.98 20.12
N ASP A 445 -0.42 -30.12 20.72
CA ASP A 445 -0.88 -29.22 21.81
C ASP A 445 -1.64 -27.97 21.36
N ARG A 446 -1.61 -27.60 20.07
CA ARG A 446 -2.31 -26.41 19.56
C ARG A 446 -3.77 -26.70 19.16
N PHE A 447 -4.12 -27.96 18.92
CA PHE A 447 -5.45 -28.36 18.44
C PHE A 447 -6.49 -28.50 19.57
N GLU A 448 -6.06 -28.81 20.80
CA GLU A 448 -6.99 -29.08 21.91
C GLU A 448 -7.45 -27.83 22.67
N ARG A 449 -6.73 -26.70 22.60
CA ARG A 449 -7.07 -25.49 23.38
C ARG A 449 -8.19 -24.62 22.81
N ASP A 450 -8.42 -24.67 21.50
CA ASP A 450 -9.32 -23.69 20.84
C ASP A 450 -10.76 -24.19 20.61
N GLY A 451 -11.08 -25.45 20.91
CA GLY A 451 -12.45 -26.00 20.82
C GLY A 451 -13.15 -25.83 19.46
N LYS A 452 -12.43 -25.42 18.43
CA LYS A 452 -12.94 -25.11 17.10
C LYS A 452 -12.45 -26.19 16.14
N VAL A 453 -13.40 -26.88 15.51
CA VAL A 453 -13.13 -27.76 14.38
C VAL A 453 -12.32 -26.95 13.35
N PRO A 454 -11.14 -27.41 12.93
CA PRO A 454 -10.36 -26.69 11.93
C PRO A 454 -11.21 -26.57 10.67
N LEU A 455 -11.54 -25.34 10.29
CA LEU A 455 -12.15 -25.10 8.99
C LEU A 455 -11.13 -25.56 7.95
N LEU A 456 -11.50 -26.53 7.12
CA LEU A 456 -10.67 -27.14 6.08
C LEU A 456 -9.83 -26.14 5.28
N LEU A 457 -10.33 -24.90 5.13
CA LEU A 457 -9.71 -23.84 4.33
C LEU A 457 -9.43 -22.53 5.09
N SER A 458 -9.70 -22.46 6.40
CA SER A 458 -9.58 -21.21 7.18
C SER A 458 -9.20 -21.44 8.64
N CYS A 459 -7.94 -21.83 8.87
CA CYS A 459 -7.30 -21.67 10.17
C CYS A 459 -6.45 -20.39 10.22
N GLY A 460 -6.76 -19.51 11.17
CA GLY A 460 -5.77 -18.63 11.81
C GLY A 460 -5.43 -17.29 11.16
N CYS A 461 -5.05 -17.25 9.87
CA CYS A 461 -4.58 -16.01 9.23
C CYS A 461 -4.98 -15.87 7.74
N ASP A 462 -5.61 -16.89 7.14
CA ASP A 462 -5.97 -16.87 5.71
C ASP A 462 -7.36 -16.33 5.41
N ARG A 463 -7.81 -15.36 6.20
CA ARG A 463 -9.04 -14.64 5.89
C ARG A 463 -8.69 -13.51 4.95
N TRP A 464 -9.29 -13.50 3.77
CA TRP A 464 -9.28 -12.28 2.97
C TRP A 464 -10.19 -11.23 3.64
N PHE A 465 -11.22 -11.65 4.37
CA PHE A 465 -12.19 -10.77 5.01
C PHE A 465 -12.40 -11.08 6.50
N CYS A 466 -12.35 -10.06 7.37
CA CYS A 466 -12.64 -10.23 8.79
C CYS A 466 -14.15 -10.15 9.08
N ASP A 467 -14.66 -11.08 9.89
CA ASP A 467 -16.04 -11.10 10.36
C ASP A 467 -16.33 -10.08 11.46
N ASN A 468 -15.31 -9.63 12.20
CA ASN A 468 -15.52 -8.77 13.36
C ASN A 468 -16.06 -7.40 12.94
N CYS A 469 -15.78 -6.91 11.74
CA CYS A 469 -16.36 -5.66 11.23
C CYS A 469 -17.86 -5.74 10.86
N LEU A 470 -18.53 -6.88 11.08
CA LEU A 470 -19.94 -7.06 10.74
C LEU A 470 -20.69 -7.83 11.83
N ILE A 471 -21.41 -7.09 12.68
CA ILE A 471 -22.84 -7.28 13.04
C ILE A 471 -23.27 -6.01 13.80
N SER A 472 -24.02 -5.15 13.11
CA SER A 472 -25.13 -4.41 13.71
C SER A 472 -26.30 -4.48 12.72
N ASP A 473 -27.52 -4.63 13.23
CA ASP A 473 -28.76 -4.93 12.48
C ASP A 473 -29.16 -3.87 11.43
N ASN A 474 -28.31 -2.88 11.17
CA ASN A 474 -28.54 -1.80 10.21
C ASN A 474 -27.70 -1.89 8.93
N GLY A 475 -26.94 -2.98 8.74
CA GLY A 475 -26.23 -3.30 7.50
C GLY A 475 -25.15 -2.31 7.10
N VAL A 476 -23.87 -2.67 7.28
CA VAL A 476 -22.72 -2.08 6.55
C VAL A 476 -21.44 -2.90 6.79
N SER A 477 -20.80 -3.26 5.67
CA SER A 477 -19.39 -3.55 5.35
C SER A 477 -18.47 -4.41 6.25
N GLY A 478 -17.99 -5.52 5.69
CA GLY A 478 -16.78 -6.21 6.16
C GLY A 478 -15.54 -5.51 5.60
N ALA A 479 -14.54 -5.29 6.46
CA ALA A 479 -13.26 -4.69 6.10
C ALA A 479 -12.16 -5.75 5.91
N PHE A 480 -11.26 -5.49 4.98
CA PHE A 480 -9.97 -6.14 4.80
C PHE A 480 -8.94 -5.51 5.76
N ASN A 481 -8.12 -6.37 6.37
CA ASN A 481 -6.74 -6.05 6.69
C ASN A 481 -5.87 -6.88 5.75
N LEU A 482 -4.92 -6.23 5.06
CA LEU A 482 -3.84 -6.93 4.37
C LEU A 482 -2.81 -7.45 5.38
#